data_AF-A0A833DTX9-F1
#
_entry.id   AF-A0A833DTX9-F1
#
_cell.length_a   1.000
_cell.length_b   1.000
_cell.length_c   1.000
_cell.angle_alpha   90.00
_cell.angle_beta   90.00
_cell.angle_gamma   90.00
#
_symmetry.space_group_name_H-M   'P 1'
#
loop_
_entity.id
_entity.type
_entity.pdbx_description
1 polymer ?
#
loop_
_entity_poly.entity_id
_entity_poly.type
_entity_poly.pdbx_seq_one_letter_code
_entity_poly.pdbx_strand_id
1 'polypeptide(L)'
;MALNAKDKSKLLHSIARWLAGLGPLFGRRHYFEKYTNAECIASKLGKYRGCGTCPFCGKKFRRLSALVAHIMKYHGDDVESLIESCRESS
;
A
#
# COMPACT_ATOMS: atom_id res chain seq x y z
N MET A 1 1.75 20.20 1.10
CA MET A 1 0.33 20.00 1.45
C MET A 1 0.19 18.69 2.21
N ALA A 2 -0.17 18.75 3.49
CA ALA A 2 -0.38 17.56 4.31
C ALA A 2 -1.53 16.71 3.74
N LEU A 3 -1.36 15.38 3.73
CA LEU A 3 -2.42 14.47 3.31
C LEU A 3 -3.56 14.50 4.34
N ASN A 4 -4.79 14.72 3.88
CA ASN A 4 -5.97 14.62 4.74
C ASN A 4 -6.14 13.18 5.25
N ALA A 5 -6.56 13.00 6.51
CA ALA A 5 -6.71 11.68 7.15
C ALA A 5 -7.65 10.71 6.37
N LYS A 6 -8.64 11.26 5.66
CA LYS A 6 -9.54 10.49 4.78
C LYS A 6 -8.84 9.98 3.52
N ASP A 7 -7.95 10.77 2.93
CA ASP A 7 -7.20 10.40 1.73
C ASP A 7 -6.06 9.42 2.05
N LYS A 8 -5.47 9.56 3.25
CA LYS A 8 -4.52 8.61 3.83
C LYS A 8 -5.11 7.21 3.95
N SER A 9 -6.33 7.08 4.49
CA SER A 9 -7.01 5.79 4.59
C SER A 9 -7.28 5.15 3.21
N LYS A 10 -7.63 5.95 2.20
CA LYS A 10 -7.84 5.46 0.82
C LYS A 10 -6.54 5.01 0.16
N LEU A 11 -5.46 5.76 0.36
CA LEU A 11 -4.11 5.42 -0.09
C LEU A 11 -3.65 4.10 0.50
N LEU A 12 -3.73 3.98 1.83
CA LEU A 12 -3.39 2.78 2.58
C LEU A 12 -4.16 1.56 2.03
N HIS A 13 -5.46 1.72 1.81
CA HIS A 13 -6.32 0.66 1.29
C HIS A 13 -5.92 0.26 -0.14
N SER A 14 -5.55 1.23 -0.96
CA SER A 14 -5.12 1.00 -2.34
C SER A 14 -3.81 0.22 -2.40
N ILE A 15 -2.83 0.56 -1.55
CA ILE A 15 -1.53 -0.14 -1.45
C ILE A 15 -1.73 -1.56 -0.90
N ALA A 16 -2.51 -1.70 0.18
CA ALA A 16 -2.79 -3.00 0.77
C ALA A 16 -3.46 -3.96 -0.23
N ARG A 17 -4.41 -3.45 -1.04
CA ARG A 17 -5.02 -4.24 -2.12
C ARG A 17 -4.05 -4.56 -3.25
N TRP A 18 -3.24 -3.60 -3.66
CA TRP A 18 -2.25 -3.81 -4.70
C TRP A 18 -1.22 -4.86 -4.30
N LEU A 19 -0.73 -4.84 -3.05
CA LEU A 19 0.10 -5.88 -2.44
C LEU A 19 -0.58 -7.25 -2.45
N ALA A 20 -1.87 -7.26 -2.16
CA ALA A 20 -2.69 -8.47 -2.25
C ALA A 20 -2.97 -8.91 -3.70
N GLY A 21 -2.49 -8.20 -4.73
CA GLY A 21 -2.77 -8.51 -6.13
C GLY A 21 -4.21 -8.20 -6.54
N LEU A 22 -4.96 -7.50 -5.70
CA LEU A 22 -6.36 -7.13 -5.93
C LEU A 22 -6.45 -5.80 -6.67
N GLY A 23 -7.43 -5.70 -7.57
CA GLY A 23 -7.74 -4.45 -8.27
C GLY A 23 -8.21 -3.33 -7.33
N PRO A 24 -8.23 -2.07 -7.82
CA PRO A 24 -8.67 -0.93 -7.03
C PRO A 24 -10.14 -1.03 -6.63
N LEU A 25 -10.50 -0.52 -5.45
CA LEU A 25 -11.90 -0.41 -4.99
C LEU A 25 -12.66 0.75 -5.65
N PHE A 26 -11.95 1.80 -6.03
CA PHE A 26 -12.54 3.05 -6.48
C PHE A 26 -11.90 3.50 -7.79
N GLY A 27 -12.66 3.40 -8.89
CA GLY A 27 -12.27 3.92 -10.21
C GLY A 27 -11.40 2.97 -11.06
N ARG A 28 -10.79 3.52 -12.11
CA ARG A 28 -9.97 2.80 -13.10
C ARG A 28 -8.45 2.77 -12.77
N ARG A 29 -7.99 3.54 -11.77
CA ARG A 29 -6.57 3.68 -11.39
C ARG A 29 -6.37 3.54 -9.89
N HIS A 30 -5.18 3.14 -9.46
CA HIS A 30 -4.89 3.03 -8.04
C HIS A 30 -4.65 4.42 -7.42
N TYR A 31 -5.14 4.64 -6.19
CA TYR A 31 -5.06 5.96 -5.55
C TYR A 31 -3.61 6.41 -5.33
N PHE A 32 -2.65 5.48 -5.18
CA PHE A 32 -1.24 5.82 -4.97
C PHE A 32 -0.55 6.44 -6.19
N GLU A 33 -1.00 6.19 -7.42
CA GLU A 33 -0.46 6.84 -8.63
C GLU A 33 -0.68 8.36 -8.63
N LYS A 34 -1.65 8.86 -7.85
CA LYS A 34 -1.99 10.29 -7.80
C LYS A 34 -1.20 11.07 -6.74
N TYR A 35 -0.66 10.40 -5.71
CA TYR A 35 -0.10 11.07 -4.52
C TYR A 35 1.38 10.77 -4.27
N THR A 36 1.94 9.76 -4.95
CA THR A 36 3.33 9.31 -4.79
C THR A 36 3.82 8.65 -6.08
N ASN A 37 5.13 8.42 -6.16
CA ASN A 37 5.76 7.69 -7.26
C ASN A 37 5.39 6.21 -7.19
N ALA A 38 4.43 5.80 -8.02
CA ALA A 38 3.99 4.40 -8.16
C ALA A 38 5.16 3.45 -8.44
N GLU A 39 6.17 3.91 -9.18
CA GLU A 39 7.38 3.14 -9.49
C GLU A 39 8.27 2.89 -8.27
N CYS A 40 8.39 3.87 -7.35
CA CYS A 40 9.15 3.69 -6.11
C CYS A 40 8.52 2.63 -5.22
N ILE A 41 7.19 2.71 -5.03
CA ILE A 41 6.43 1.70 -4.28
C ILE A 41 6.49 0.36 -4.99
N ALA A 42 6.30 0.33 -6.30
CA ALA A 42 6.36 -0.92 -7.07
C ALA A 42 7.74 -1.58 -6.98
N SER A 43 8.81 -0.80 -6.96
CA SER A 43 10.18 -1.32 -6.81
C SER A 43 10.42 -1.90 -5.41
N LYS A 44 9.96 -1.23 -4.34
CA LYS A 44 10.15 -1.71 -2.96
C LYS A 44 9.23 -2.88 -2.60
N LEU A 45 7.97 -2.83 -3.05
CA LEU A 45 6.91 -3.73 -2.63
C LEU A 45 6.53 -4.78 -3.69
N GLY A 46 6.94 -4.62 -4.94
CA GLY A 46 6.56 -5.49 -6.06
C GLY A 46 6.93 -6.95 -5.84
N LYS A 47 8.00 -7.22 -5.09
CA LYS A 47 8.42 -8.57 -4.69
C LYS A 47 7.36 -9.30 -3.85
N TYR A 48 6.55 -8.58 -3.09
CA TYR A 48 5.54 -9.15 -2.18
C TYR A 48 4.15 -9.21 -2.81
N ARG A 49 4.00 -8.71 -4.04
CA ARG A 49 2.73 -8.64 -4.75
C ARG A 49 2.18 -10.04 -5.03
N GLY A 50 0.99 -10.34 -4.51
CA GLY A 50 0.32 -11.62 -4.70
C GLY A 50 0.92 -12.79 -3.92
N CYS A 51 2.04 -12.62 -3.20
CA CYS A 51 2.66 -13.67 -2.40
C CYS A 51 1.95 -13.96 -1.07
N GLY A 52 0.94 -13.16 -0.70
CA GLY A 52 0.25 -13.28 0.58
C GLY A 52 1.18 -13.01 1.79
N THR A 53 2.30 -12.33 1.58
CA THR A 53 3.30 -12.06 2.63
C THR A 53 3.35 -10.56 2.89
N CYS A 54 3.30 -10.17 4.16
CA CYS A 54 3.41 -8.77 4.56
C CYS A 54 4.85 -8.29 4.35
N PRO A 55 5.08 -7.21 3.58
CA PRO A 55 6.42 -6.68 3.34
C PRO A 55 7.04 -6.01 4.56
N PHE A 56 6.23 -5.62 5.55
CA PHE A 56 6.66 -4.88 6.74
C PHE A 56 7.10 -5.80 7.88
N CYS A 57 6.32 -6.86 8.15
CA CYS A 57 6.61 -7.80 9.24
C CYS A 57 6.96 -9.22 8.78
N GLY A 58 6.91 -9.50 7.48
CA GLY A 58 7.18 -10.84 6.93
C GLY A 58 6.11 -11.89 7.20
N LYS A 59 4.97 -11.54 7.84
CA LYS A 59 3.89 -12.51 8.11
C LYS A 59 3.26 -13.04 6.82
N LYS A 60 3.07 -14.35 6.77
CA LYS A 60 2.40 -15.03 5.65
C LYS A 60 0.92 -15.29 5.97
N PHE A 61 0.07 -15.00 5.01
CA PHE A 61 -1.39 -15.12 5.12
C PHE A 61 -1.91 -16.06 4.04
N ARG A 62 -2.81 -16.99 4.43
CA ARG A 62 -3.52 -17.86 3.48
C ARG A 62 -4.55 -17.11 2.63
N ARG A 63 -5.06 -15.98 3.12
CA ARG A 63 -6.10 -15.18 2.47
C ARG A 63 -5.59 -13.77 2.19
N LEU A 64 -5.78 -13.31 0.96
CA LEU A 64 -5.42 -11.97 0.52
C LEU A 64 -6.16 -10.88 1.31
N SER A 65 -7.45 -11.08 1.61
CA SER A 65 -8.24 -10.17 2.44
C SER A 65 -7.70 -10.05 3.88
N ALA A 66 -7.15 -11.13 4.44
CA ALA A 66 -6.52 -11.10 5.76
C ALA A 66 -5.22 -10.28 5.74
N LEU A 67 -4.43 -10.38 4.66
CA LEU A 67 -3.26 -9.54 4.45
C LEU A 67 -3.64 -8.06 4.36
N VAL A 68 -4.69 -7.73 3.60
CA VAL A 68 -5.19 -6.35 3.48
C VAL A 68 -5.56 -5.79 4.86
N ALA A 69 -6.42 -6.49 5.60
CA ALA A 69 -6.84 -6.07 6.92
C ALA A 69 -5.68 -5.95 7.92
N HIS A 70 -4.71 -6.86 7.83
CA HIS A 70 -3.51 -6.82 8.65
C HIS A 70 -2.67 -5.56 8.38
N ILE A 71 -2.39 -5.24 7.11
CA ILE A 71 -1.63 -4.04 6.75
C ILE A 71 -2.36 -2.79 7.25
N MET A 72 -3.68 -2.73 7.05
CA MET A 72 -4.46 -1.56 7.48
C MET A 72 -4.47 -1.35 9.00
N LYS A 73 -4.46 -2.43 9.79
CA LYS A 73 -4.54 -2.36 11.25
C LYS A 73 -3.19 -2.21 11.95
N TYR A 74 -2.15 -2.83 11.41
CA TYR A 74 -0.84 -2.92 12.07
C TYR A 74 0.27 -2.13 11.36
N HIS A 75 0.13 -1.89 10.06
CA HIS A 75 1.15 -1.24 9.23
C HIS A 75 0.62 0.03 8.58
N GLY A 76 -0.30 0.72 9.26
CA GLY A 76 -0.81 2.02 8.84
C GLY A 76 0.33 3.04 8.72
N ASP A 77 1.14 3.12 9.77
CA ASP A 77 2.24 4.06 9.92
C ASP A 77 3.44 3.72 9.01
N ASP A 78 3.79 2.43 8.89
CA ASP A 78 4.88 1.98 8.02
C ASP A 78 4.65 2.35 6.54
N VAL A 79 3.40 2.21 6.08
CA VAL A 79 3.03 2.59 4.71
C VAL A 79 3.15 4.09 4.51
N GLU A 80 2.88 4.90 5.52
CA GLU A 80 3.07 6.34 5.43
C GLU A 80 4.53 6.73 5.34
N SER A 81 5.36 6.20 6.22
CA SER A 81 6.80 6.43 6.17
C SER A 81 7.38 6.04 4.80
N LEU A 82 6.88 4.95 4.22
CA LEU A 82 7.23 4.55 2.86
C LEU A 82 6.79 5.57 1.79
N ILE A 83 5.57 6.11 1.90
CA ILE A 83 5.04 7.12 0.98
C ILE A 83 5.85 8.42 1.07
N GLU A 84 6.18 8.86 2.28
CA GLU A 84 7.00 10.05 2.52
C GLU A 84 8.40 9.86 1.92
N SER A 85 9.03 8.71 2.18
CA SER A 85 10.33 8.35 1.58
C SER A 85 10.29 8.35 0.04
N CYS A 86 9.19 7.90 -0.56
CA CYS A 86 9.02 7.88 -2.02
C CYS A 86 8.61 9.24 -2.62
N ARG A 87 8.14 10.19 -1.79
CA ARG A 87 7.81 11.56 -2.22
C ARG A 87 9.04 12.44 -2.37
N GLU A 88 10.07 12.21 -1.55
CA GLU A 88 11.31 13.00 -1.57
C GLU A 88 12.28 12.61 -2.70
N SER A 89 11.98 11.53 -3.43
CA SER A 89 12.80 11.05 -4.54
C SER A 89 12.40 11.66 -5.90
N SER A 90 11.95 12.93 -5.91
CA SER A 90 11.45 13.67 -7.09
C SER A 90 12.42 14.74 -7.58
#